data_AF-A0A9Q6LPU2-F1
#
_entry.id   AF-A0A9Q6LPU2-F1
#
_cell.length_a   1.000
_cell.length_b   1.000
_cell.length_c   1.000
_cell.angle_alpha   90.00
_cell.angle_beta   90.00
_cell.angle_gamma   90.00
#
_symmetry.space_group_name_H-M   'P 1'
#
loop_
_entity.id
_entity.type
_entity.pdbx_description
1 polymer ?
#
loop_
_entity_poly.entity_id
_entity_poly.type
_entity_poly.pdbx_seq_one_letter_code
_entity_poly.pdbx_strand_id
1 'polypeptide(L)'
;MMLNKKALIEYLNITLRDQELSIVDDLLLDTSINTTEFGVKIGPEGIKDSYRNWFSLFSGIDFKVIECVILSPECTLIRFEETVKHLGTFKGIKATGKKVKFVVTCVYYSNKGKISHYTVSSDITQIMSQLIDTSKECLSLYIDKPMITRDQSYYFSKTLGKLKEYDLTIRAKQLECLSLWFNGYSVKKIAKFLEKSPDTVKDHLEVVKNNLGCYKKKEVFDFIKENSLEHVMTECVHTMKA
;
A
#
# COMPACT_ATOMS: atom_id res chain seq x y z
N MET A 1 5.64 24.85 2.95
CA MET A 1 4.33 24.70 3.61
C MET A 1 4.48 23.64 4.69
N MET A 2 4.17 23.90 5.97
CA MET A 2 4.14 22.82 6.97
C MET A 2 2.84 22.03 6.79
N LEU A 3 2.94 20.71 6.69
CA LEU A 3 1.78 19.81 6.79
C LEU A 3 1.20 19.95 8.20
N ASN A 4 0.02 20.53 8.31
CA ASN A 4 -0.70 20.69 9.56
C ASN A 4 -2.10 20.07 9.44
N LYS A 5 -2.83 19.99 10.56
CA LYS A 5 -4.18 19.39 10.60
C LYS A 5 -5.10 19.92 9.51
N LYS A 6 -5.10 21.24 9.30
CA LYS A 6 -5.95 21.90 8.30
C LYS A 6 -5.57 21.47 6.88
N ALA A 7 -4.28 21.45 6.56
CA ALA A 7 -3.80 21.04 5.23
C ALA A 7 -4.12 19.57 4.92
N LEU A 8 -4.01 18.67 5.91
CA LEU A 8 -4.35 17.25 5.73
C LEU A 8 -5.87 17.01 5.61
N ILE A 9 -6.69 17.73 6.37
CA ILE A 9 -8.15 17.65 6.23
C ILE A 9 -8.58 18.21 4.87
N GLU A 10 -7.95 19.29 4.41
CA GLU A 10 -8.19 19.85 3.09
C GLU A 10 -7.78 18.88 1.98
N TYR A 11 -6.62 18.22 2.14
CA TYR A 11 -6.22 17.14 1.24
C TYR A 11 -7.27 16.03 1.14
N LEU A 12 -7.88 15.63 2.27
CA LEU A 12 -8.96 14.64 2.26
C LEU A 12 -10.22 15.17 1.55
N ASN A 13 -10.59 16.45 1.73
CA ASN A 13 -11.72 17.05 0.99
C ASN A 13 -11.48 16.98 -0.52
N ILE A 14 -10.34 17.50 -0.98
CA ILE A 14 -10.01 17.59 -2.40
C ILE A 14 -9.94 16.19 -3.02
N THR A 15 -9.27 15.25 -2.35
CA THR A 15 -9.10 13.90 -2.91
C THR A 15 -10.35 13.04 -2.82
N LEU A 16 -11.09 13.03 -1.71
CA LEU A 16 -12.23 12.12 -1.53
C LEU A 16 -13.57 12.70 -2.01
N ARG A 17 -13.85 13.97 -1.68
CA ARG A 17 -15.12 14.62 -2.05
C ARG A 17 -15.08 15.17 -3.45
N ASP A 18 -14.04 15.94 -3.77
CA ASP A 18 -13.93 16.60 -5.07
C ASP A 18 -13.33 15.67 -6.14
N GLN A 19 -12.70 14.56 -5.71
CA GLN A 19 -12.03 13.57 -6.58
C GLN A 19 -10.91 14.18 -7.44
N GLU A 20 -10.33 15.29 -6.97
CA GLU A 20 -9.26 16.01 -7.62
C GLU A 20 -7.91 15.43 -7.19
N LEU A 21 -7.32 14.63 -8.07
CA LEU A 21 -6.12 13.85 -7.75
C LEU A 21 -4.81 14.59 -8.03
N SER A 22 -4.85 15.75 -8.68
CA SER A 22 -3.65 16.57 -8.99
C SER A 22 -2.93 17.06 -7.72
N ILE A 23 -3.68 17.33 -6.64
CA ILE A 23 -3.12 17.77 -5.35
C ILE A 23 -2.14 16.76 -4.73
N VAL A 24 -2.22 15.49 -5.14
CA VAL A 24 -1.32 14.43 -4.67
C VAL A 24 0.13 14.74 -5.10
N ASP A 25 0.35 15.33 -6.27
CA ASP A 25 1.68 15.68 -6.77
C ASP A 25 2.38 16.74 -5.91
N ASP A 26 1.58 17.68 -5.37
CA ASP A 26 2.09 18.78 -4.57
C ASP A 26 2.45 18.34 -3.15
N LEU A 27 1.64 17.44 -2.58
CA LEU A 27 1.75 17.05 -1.18
C LEU A 27 2.61 15.83 -0.92
N LEU A 28 2.77 14.92 -1.88
CA LEU A 28 3.58 13.72 -1.69
C LEU A 28 5.01 13.91 -2.20
N LEU A 29 5.94 13.20 -1.57
CA LEU A 29 7.26 12.95 -2.16
C LEU A 29 7.12 11.89 -3.26
N ASP A 30 7.84 12.07 -4.37
CA ASP A 30 7.94 11.09 -5.45
C ASP A 30 8.45 9.73 -4.96
N THR A 31 9.29 9.76 -3.91
CA THR A 31 9.85 8.57 -3.27
C THR A 31 9.00 8.05 -2.11
N SER A 32 7.79 8.58 -1.89
CA SER A 32 6.94 8.12 -0.80
C SER A 32 6.57 6.66 -1.02
N ILE A 33 6.66 5.86 0.04
CA ILE A 33 6.14 4.49 0.06
C ILE A 33 4.90 4.57 0.90
N ASN A 34 3.76 4.06 0.46
CA ASN A 34 2.48 4.24 1.13
C ASN A 34 1.75 2.91 1.24
N THR A 35 1.09 2.67 2.37
CA THR A 35 0.31 1.44 2.59
C THR A 35 -1.17 1.77 2.46
N THR A 36 -1.85 1.12 1.53
CA THR A 36 -3.28 1.32 1.25
C THR A 36 -4.05 0.01 1.32
N GLU A 37 -5.37 0.07 1.25
CA GLU A 37 -6.22 -1.13 1.14
C GLU A 37 -5.93 -1.95 -0.13
N PHE A 38 -5.38 -1.29 -1.16
CA PHE A 38 -4.90 -1.88 -2.41
C PHE A 38 -3.41 -2.22 -2.38
N GLY A 39 -2.83 -2.28 -1.18
CA GLY A 39 -1.44 -2.60 -0.96
C GLY A 39 -0.48 -1.42 -1.08
N VAL A 40 0.79 -1.70 -1.37
CA VAL A 40 1.86 -0.70 -1.29
C VAL A 40 1.94 0.05 -2.60
N LYS A 41 1.97 1.37 -2.48
CA LYS A 41 1.98 2.32 -3.57
C LYS A 41 3.18 3.25 -3.41
N ILE A 42 3.77 3.64 -4.54
CA ILE A 42 4.99 4.46 -4.56
C ILE A 42 4.68 5.77 -5.27
N GLY A 43 5.05 6.87 -4.61
CA GLY A 43 4.91 8.21 -5.15
C GLY A 43 3.46 8.63 -5.41
N PRO A 44 3.29 9.81 -6.02
CA PRO A 44 1.98 10.35 -6.36
C PRO A 44 1.14 9.41 -7.24
N GLU A 45 1.68 8.90 -8.34
CA GLU A 45 0.90 8.08 -9.28
C GLU A 45 0.36 6.78 -8.65
N GLY A 46 1.16 6.09 -7.83
CA GLY A 46 0.67 4.91 -7.12
C GLY A 46 -0.50 5.23 -6.18
N ILE A 47 -0.51 6.43 -5.60
CA ILE A 47 -1.61 6.89 -4.74
C ILE A 47 -2.83 7.29 -5.54
N LYS A 48 -2.66 7.98 -6.66
CA LYS A 48 -3.76 8.27 -7.57
C LYS A 48 -4.40 6.99 -8.10
N ASP A 49 -3.61 5.96 -8.41
CA ASP A 49 -4.13 4.63 -8.76
C ASP A 49 -4.96 4.01 -7.64
N SER A 50 -4.53 4.18 -6.39
CA SER A 50 -5.28 3.72 -5.21
C SER A 50 -6.65 4.41 -5.10
N TYR A 51 -6.69 5.73 -5.26
CA TYR A 51 -7.94 6.49 -5.30
C TYR A 51 -8.83 6.08 -6.47
N ARG A 52 -8.28 5.94 -7.69
CA ARG A 52 -9.01 5.46 -8.87
C ARG A 52 -9.65 4.09 -8.62
N ASN A 53 -8.90 3.17 -8.01
CA ASN A 53 -9.43 1.86 -7.61
C ASN A 53 -10.56 2.00 -6.59
N TRP A 54 -10.41 2.85 -5.57
CA TRP A 54 -11.47 3.13 -4.61
C TRP A 54 -12.75 3.67 -5.29
N PHE A 55 -12.61 4.64 -6.19
CA PHE A 55 -13.73 5.25 -6.91
C PHE A 55 -14.40 4.30 -7.90
N SER A 56 -13.70 3.25 -8.35
CA SER A 56 -14.29 2.18 -9.16
C SER A 56 -15.23 1.28 -8.33
N LEU A 57 -15.03 1.22 -7.01
CA LEU A 57 -15.81 0.39 -6.09
C LEU A 57 -16.95 1.16 -5.44
N PHE A 58 -16.71 2.44 -5.18
CA PHE A 58 -17.55 3.29 -4.35
C PHE A 58 -17.76 4.67 -4.99
N SER A 59 -18.94 5.24 -4.79
CA SER A 59 -19.31 6.56 -5.32
C SER A 59 -20.09 7.37 -4.29
N GLY A 60 -20.28 8.67 -4.55
CA GLY A 60 -21.02 9.56 -3.66
C GLY A 60 -20.36 9.64 -2.28
N ILE A 61 -19.04 9.79 -2.29
CA ILE A 61 -18.20 9.78 -1.09
C ILE A 61 -18.48 11.04 -0.28
N ASP A 62 -18.82 10.82 0.99
CA ASP A 62 -18.85 11.87 2.01
C ASP A 62 -18.12 11.37 3.26
N PHE A 63 -17.54 12.28 4.04
CA PHE A 63 -16.85 11.89 5.26
C PHE A 63 -16.96 12.93 6.38
N LYS A 64 -16.86 12.45 7.62
CA LYS A 64 -16.81 13.29 8.81
C LYS A 64 -15.57 12.93 9.63
N VAL A 65 -14.70 13.91 9.86
CA VAL A 65 -13.54 13.74 10.74
C VAL A 65 -14.02 13.47 12.16
N ILE A 66 -13.56 12.35 12.74
CA ILE A 66 -13.80 11.98 14.13
C ILE A 66 -12.70 12.60 15.01
N GLU A 67 -11.45 12.42 14.61
CA GLU A 67 -10.29 12.95 15.32
C GLU A 67 -9.12 13.24 14.36
N CYS A 68 -8.32 14.23 14.72
CA CYS A 68 -7.04 14.52 14.08
C CYS A 68 -6.01 14.82 15.17
N VAL A 69 -5.05 13.93 15.34
CA VAL A 69 -4.08 13.91 16.44
C VAL A 69 -2.67 14.05 15.86
N ILE A 70 -1.90 14.99 16.38
CA ILE A 70 -0.47 15.10 16.08
C ILE A 70 0.25 14.20 17.08
N LEU A 71 0.85 13.11 16.59
CA LEU A 71 1.59 12.14 17.41
C LEU A 71 3.03 12.59 17.64
N SER A 72 3.62 13.24 16.63
CA SER A 72 4.93 13.90 16.68
C SER A 72 4.96 15.05 15.67
N PRO A 73 6.00 15.91 15.66
CA PRO A 73 6.13 16.97 14.64
C PRO A 73 6.02 16.48 13.20
N GLU A 74 6.51 15.26 12.91
CA GLU A 74 6.41 14.65 11.59
C GLU A 74 5.19 13.74 11.40
N CYS A 75 4.51 13.30 12.46
CA CYS A 75 3.49 12.24 12.40
C CYS A 75 2.10 12.74 12.83
N THR A 76 1.12 12.61 11.94
CA THR A 76 -0.29 12.98 12.20
C THR A 76 -1.22 11.82 11.88
N LEU A 77 -2.08 11.47 12.83
CA LEU A 77 -3.17 10.52 12.65
C LEU A 77 -4.49 11.26 12.41
N ILE A 78 -5.28 10.78 11.44
CA ILE A 78 -6.63 11.24 11.20
C ILE A 78 -7.54 10.02 11.16
N ARG A 79 -8.59 10.03 12.00
CA ARG A 79 -9.66 9.05 11.93
C ARG A 79 -10.93 9.76 11.49
N PHE A 80 -11.62 9.22 10.50
CA PHE A 80 -12.86 9.76 9.98
C PHE A 80 -13.84 8.66 9.66
N GLU A 81 -15.10 9.03 9.57
CA GLU A 81 -16.20 8.17 9.18
C GLU A 81 -16.56 8.48 7.73
N GLU A 82 -16.46 7.50 6.85
CA GLU A 82 -16.78 7.63 5.43
C GLU A 82 -18.16 7.00 5.16
N THR A 83 -18.94 7.65 4.30
CA THR A 83 -20.21 7.13 3.78
C THR A 83 -20.12 7.10 2.27
N VAL A 84 -20.38 5.94 1.68
CA VAL A 84 -20.25 5.71 0.24
C VAL A 84 -21.40 4.84 -0.28
N LYS A 85 -21.59 4.83 -1.60
CA LYS A 85 -22.48 3.90 -2.31
C LYS A 85 -21.68 2.82 -3.04
N HIS A 86 -21.96 1.55 -2.76
CA HIS A 86 -21.27 0.40 -3.35
C HIS A 86 -21.76 0.11 -4.78
N LEU A 87 -20.92 0.43 -5.77
CA LEU A 87 -21.25 0.32 -7.20
C LEU A 87 -20.29 -0.58 -8.01
N GLY A 88 -19.15 -0.96 -7.46
CA GLY A 88 -18.23 -1.93 -8.08
C GLY A 88 -18.36 -3.33 -7.49
N THR A 89 -17.46 -4.23 -7.87
CA THR A 89 -17.34 -5.54 -7.22
C THR A 89 -16.29 -5.47 -6.13
N PHE A 90 -16.70 -5.61 -4.88
CA PHE A 90 -15.84 -5.49 -3.70
C PHE A 90 -15.69 -6.84 -3.00
N LYS A 91 -14.45 -7.35 -2.87
CA LYS A 91 -14.14 -8.64 -2.19
C LYS A 91 -15.00 -9.82 -2.68
N GLY A 92 -15.36 -9.80 -3.97
CA GLY A 92 -16.19 -10.82 -4.64
C GLY A 92 -17.70 -10.57 -4.57
N ILE A 93 -18.16 -9.53 -3.86
CA ILE A 93 -19.56 -9.13 -3.81
C ILE A 93 -19.83 -8.16 -4.95
N LYS A 94 -20.80 -8.50 -5.81
CA LYS A 94 -21.23 -7.60 -6.89
C LYS A 94 -21.84 -6.31 -6.33
N ALA A 95 -21.83 -5.27 -7.13
CA ALA A 95 -22.44 -3.99 -6.84
C ALA A 95 -23.86 -4.15 -6.25
N THR A 96 -24.05 -3.68 -5.01
CA THR A 96 -25.34 -3.82 -4.31
C THR A 96 -26.19 -2.54 -4.40
N GLY A 97 -25.57 -1.40 -4.76
CA GLY A 97 -26.21 -0.09 -4.72
C GLY A 97 -26.49 0.44 -3.32
N LYS A 98 -26.19 -0.34 -2.26
CA LYS A 98 -26.38 0.06 -0.87
C LYS A 98 -25.44 1.21 -0.51
N LYS A 99 -25.93 2.13 0.33
CA LYS A 99 -25.07 3.04 1.07
C LYS A 99 -24.45 2.28 2.26
N VAL A 100 -23.15 2.41 2.43
CA VAL A 100 -22.41 1.81 3.53
C VAL A 100 -21.59 2.88 4.24
N LYS A 101 -21.38 2.66 5.53
CA LYS A 101 -20.76 3.63 6.41
C LYS A 101 -19.72 2.95 7.28
N PHE A 102 -18.49 3.48 7.34
CA PHE A 102 -17.39 2.81 8.03
C PHE A 102 -16.34 3.82 8.50
N VAL A 103 -15.48 3.37 9.42
CA VAL A 103 -14.38 4.17 9.93
C VAL A 103 -13.12 3.93 9.09
N VAL A 104 -12.41 5.01 8.79
CA VAL A 104 -11.10 5.01 8.13
C VAL A 104 -10.09 5.67 9.05
N THR A 105 -8.90 5.07 9.13
CA THR A 105 -7.75 5.66 9.83
C THR A 105 -6.63 5.90 8.83
N CYS A 106 -6.18 7.15 8.74
CA CYS A 106 -5.00 7.56 8.01
C CYS A 106 -3.89 7.97 8.98
N VAL A 107 -2.66 7.54 8.74
CA VAL A 107 -1.48 8.03 9.45
C VAL A 107 -0.52 8.61 8.43
N TYR A 108 -0.22 9.90 8.55
CA TYR A 108 0.67 10.65 7.66
C TYR A 108 1.99 10.93 8.36
N TYR A 109 3.08 10.61 7.67
CA TYR A 109 4.43 11.00 8.03
C TYR A 109 4.91 12.06 7.06
N SER A 110 5.48 13.13 7.58
CA SER A 110 5.92 14.27 6.80
C SER A 110 7.42 14.50 6.93
N ASN A 111 8.03 14.97 5.85
CA ASN A 111 9.42 15.40 5.80
C ASN A 111 9.49 16.72 5.03
N LYS A 112 10.00 17.78 5.67
CA LYS A 112 10.11 19.14 5.09
C LYS A 112 8.81 19.65 4.45
N GLY A 113 7.67 19.28 5.03
CA GLY A 113 6.35 19.75 4.58
C GLY A 113 5.72 18.97 3.44
N LYS A 114 6.30 17.83 3.02
CA LYS A 114 5.69 16.85 2.12
C LYS A 114 5.45 15.52 2.83
N ILE A 115 4.44 14.77 2.39
CA ILE A 115 4.13 13.42 2.88
C ILE A 115 5.22 12.47 2.36
N SER A 116 5.97 11.87 3.28
CA SER A 116 7.02 10.89 2.98
C SER A 116 6.53 9.45 3.04
N HIS A 117 5.51 9.19 3.85
CA HIS A 117 4.83 7.90 3.97
C HIS A 117 3.43 8.18 4.50
N TYR A 118 2.42 7.46 4.01
CA TYR A 118 1.18 7.34 4.75
C TYR A 118 0.66 5.91 4.77
N THR A 119 -0.13 5.61 5.79
CA THR A 119 -0.92 4.38 5.87
C THR A 119 -2.40 4.75 5.90
N VAL A 120 -3.23 3.99 5.21
CA VAL A 120 -4.69 4.07 5.30
C VAL A 120 -5.26 2.68 5.55
N SER A 121 -6.26 2.63 6.42
CA SER A 121 -6.97 1.41 6.78
C SER A 121 -8.44 1.72 7.02
N SER A 122 -9.29 1.11 6.21
CA SER A 122 -10.74 1.11 6.36
C SER A 122 -11.21 -0.08 7.21
N ASP A 123 -12.24 0.12 8.03
CA ASP A 123 -12.88 -0.97 8.77
C ASP A 123 -13.69 -1.86 7.82
N ILE A 124 -13.02 -2.88 7.29
CA ILE A 124 -13.61 -3.81 6.32
C ILE A 124 -14.74 -4.60 6.95
N THR A 125 -14.66 -4.90 8.24
CA THR A 125 -15.72 -5.64 8.95
C THR A 125 -17.02 -4.84 8.92
N GLN A 126 -16.95 -3.52 9.17
CA GLN A 126 -18.12 -2.63 9.08
C GLN A 126 -18.69 -2.58 7.66
N ILE A 127 -17.84 -2.47 6.62
CA ILE A 127 -18.32 -2.50 5.23
C ILE A 127 -19.06 -3.81 4.95
N MET A 128 -18.42 -4.93 5.26
CA MET A 128 -18.92 -6.25 4.91
C MET A 128 -20.23 -6.59 5.62
N SER A 129 -20.37 -6.25 6.90
CA SER A 129 -21.61 -6.51 7.67
C SER A 129 -22.83 -5.76 7.13
N GLN A 130 -22.64 -4.71 6.33
CA GLN A 130 -23.72 -3.96 5.67
C GLN A 130 -24.02 -4.49 4.25
N LEU A 131 -23.03 -5.12 3.60
CA LEU A 131 -23.17 -5.64 2.25
C LEU A 131 -23.82 -7.02 2.22
N ILE A 132 -23.44 -7.93 3.12
CA ILE A 132 -23.93 -9.31 3.17
C ILE A 132 -25.04 -9.53 4.21
N ASP A 133 -25.75 -10.64 4.07
CA ASP A 133 -26.66 -11.14 5.10
C ASP A 133 -25.87 -11.99 6.10
N THR A 134 -25.44 -11.37 7.21
CA THR A 134 -24.61 -12.05 8.23
C THR A 134 -25.35 -13.16 8.98
N SER A 135 -26.67 -13.31 8.79
CA SER A 135 -27.41 -14.47 9.30
C SER A 135 -27.22 -15.73 8.43
N LYS A 136 -26.76 -15.56 7.20
CA LYS A 136 -26.56 -16.64 6.21
C LYS A 136 -25.11 -16.85 5.82
N GLU A 137 -24.28 -15.82 5.96
CA GLU A 137 -22.91 -15.81 5.50
C GLU A 137 -21.94 -15.40 6.60
N CYS A 138 -20.80 -16.08 6.69
CA CYS A 138 -19.76 -15.76 7.65
C CYS A 138 -18.81 -14.69 7.10
N LEU A 139 -18.62 -13.59 7.85
CA LEU A 139 -17.76 -12.46 7.46
C LEU A 139 -16.31 -12.87 7.16
N SER A 140 -15.77 -13.87 7.87
CA SER A 140 -14.40 -14.36 7.67
C SER A 140 -14.14 -14.88 6.26
N LEU A 141 -15.18 -15.36 5.56
CA LEU A 141 -15.08 -15.82 4.17
C LEU A 141 -14.75 -14.68 3.18
N TYR A 142 -14.88 -13.43 3.63
CA TYR A 142 -14.67 -12.25 2.80
C TYR A 142 -13.51 -11.40 3.27
N ILE A 143 -13.25 -11.31 4.58
CA ILE A 143 -12.22 -10.42 5.14
C ILE A 143 -10.84 -10.65 4.49
N ASP A 144 -10.47 -11.92 4.28
CA ASP A 144 -9.16 -12.30 3.73
C ASP A 144 -9.08 -12.20 2.19
N LYS A 145 -10.19 -11.94 1.50
CA LYS A 145 -10.19 -11.79 0.04
C LYS A 145 -9.57 -10.44 -0.37
N PRO A 146 -8.89 -10.37 -1.53
CA PRO A 146 -8.40 -9.09 -2.05
C PRO A 146 -9.59 -8.16 -2.32
N MET A 147 -9.37 -6.84 -2.18
CA MET A 147 -10.40 -5.81 -2.41
C MET A 147 -10.99 -5.89 -3.82
N ILE A 148 -10.11 -6.05 -4.81
CA ILE A 148 -10.45 -6.29 -6.20
C ILE A 148 -9.93 -7.68 -6.56
N THR A 149 -10.76 -8.47 -7.25
CA THR A 149 -10.55 -9.91 -7.55
C THR A 149 -9.32 -10.21 -8.44
N ARG A 150 -8.50 -9.20 -8.76
CA ARG A 150 -7.27 -9.30 -9.58
C ARG A 150 -6.14 -8.36 -9.11
N ASP A 151 -6.23 -7.76 -7.92
CA ASP A 151 -5.22 -6.81 -7.48
C ASP A 151 -3.94 -7.49 -6.95
N GLN A 152 -2.91 -7.46 -7.79
CA GLN A 152 -1.59 -8.02 -7.53
C GLN A 152 -0.79 -7.23 -6.46
N SER A 153 -1.15 -5.97 -6.17
CA SER A 153 -0.44 -5.12 -5.19
C SER A 153 -0.74 -5.45 -3.73
N TYR A 154 -1.80 -6.20 -3.43
CA TYR A 154 -2.13 -6.70 -2.09
C TYR A 154 -1.08 -7.67 -1.52
N TYR A 155 -0.47 -8.50 -2.38
CA TYR A 155 0.57 -9.43 -1.97
C TYR A 155 1.89 -8.71 -1.66
N PHE A 156 2.23 -7.72 -2.48
CA PHE A 156 3.40 -6.85 -2.33
C PHE A 156 3.39 -6.01 -1.02
N SER A 157 2.22 -5.65 -0.49
CA SER A 157 2.12 -4.89 0.77
C SER A 157 2.28 -5.71 2.03
N LYS A 158 1.68 -6.92 2.05
CA LYS A 158 1.83 -7.86 3.17
C LYS A 158 3.29 -8.28 3.32
N THR A 159 3.97 -8.42 2.19
CA THR A 159 5.42 -8.58 2.04
C THR A 159 6.23 -7.46 2.70
N LEU A 160 5.99 -6.20 2.31
CA LEU A 160 6.76 -5.06 2.81
C LEU A 160 6.46 -4.76 4.29
N GLY A 161 5.22 -5.03 4.74
CA GLY A 161 4.83 -4.92 6.15
C GLY A 161 5.63 -5.86 7.04
N LYS A 162 5.75 -7.14 6.65
CA LYS A 162 6.58 -8.12 7.39
C LYS A 162 8.06 -7.74 7.42
N LEU A 163 8.61 -7.17 6.34
CA LEU A 163 10.02 -6.75 6.29
C LEU A 163 10.31 -5.54 7.21
N LYS A 164 9.34 -4.66 7.43
CA LYS A 164 9.47 -3.52 8.37
C LYS A 164 9.51 -3.94 9.83
N GLU A 165 8.94 -5.09 10.19
CA GLU A 165 9.04 -5.65 11.56
C GLU A 165 10.49 -6.00 11.97
N TYR A 166 11.40 -6.06 10.98
CA TYR A 166 12.83 -6.31 11.17
C TYR A 166 13.70 -5.04 11.04
N ASP A 167 13.11 -3.83 11.07
CA ASP A 167 13.80 -2.53 10.91
C ASP A 167 14.56 -2.35 9.58
N LEU A 168 14.14 -3.07 8.54
CA LEU A 168 14.80 -3.06 7.25
C LEU A 168 14.27 -1.95 6.34
N THR A 169 15.12 -0.95 6.03
CA THR A 169 14.80 0.10 5.07
C THR A 169 15.06 -0.37 3.63
N ILE A 170 14.17 -1.20 3.08
CA ILE A 170 14.27 -1.70 1.68
C ILE A 170 13.35 -0.89 0.77
N ARG A 171 13.93 -0.26 -0.26
CA ARG A 171 13.21 0.45 -1.34
C ARG A 171 12.60 -0.55 -2.32
N ALA A 172 11.54 -0.17 -3.01
CA ALA A 172 10.86 -1.07 -3.96
C ALA A 172 11.79 -1.67 -5.03
N LYS A 173 12.68 -0.86 -5.63
CA LYS A 173 13.66 -1.37 -6.61
C LYS A 173 14.65 -2.38 -6.02
N GLN A 174 14.97 -2.24 -4.75
CA GLN A 174 15.81 -3.19 -4.01
C GLN A 174 15.04 -4.50 -3.76
N LEU A 175 13.75 -4.41 -3.41
CA LEU A 175 12.88 -5.58 -3.26
C LEU A 175 12.67 -6.31 -4.58
N GLU A 176 12.39 -5.61 -5.68
CA GLU A 176 12.27 -6.20 -7.03
C GLU A 176 13.55 -6.97 -7.40
N CYS A 177 14.72 -6.35 -7.22
CA CYS A 177 16.01 -6.99 -7.47
C CYS A 177 16.20 -8.23 -6.58
N LEU A 178 15.90 -8.11 -5.28
CA LEU A 178 16.01 -9.21 -4.31
C LEU A 178 15.09 -10.38 -4.69
N SER A 179 13.83 -10.11 -5.02
CA SER A 179 12.84 -11.12 -5.40
C SER A 179 13.25 -11.86 -6.67
N LEU A 180 13.69 -11.16 -7.72
CA LEU A 180 14.19 -11.81 -8.93
C LEU A 180 15.45 -12.64 -8.65
N TRP A 181 16.36 -12.12 -7.83
CA TRP A 181 17.59 -12.83 -7.46
C TRP A 181 17.31 -14.12 -6.69
N PHE A 182 16.38 -14.07 -5.73
CA PHE A 182 15.89 -15.23 -4.98
C PHE A 182 15.27 -16.29 -5.89
N ASN A 183 14.51 -15.86 -6.89
CA ASN A 183 13.91 -16.74 -7.92
C ASN A 183 14.89 -17.19 -9.01
N GLY A 184 16.20 -17.10 -8.76
CA GLY A 184 17.23 -17.68 -9.62
C GLY A 184 17.64 -16.81 -10.82
N TYR A 185 17.20 -15.56 -10.91
CA TYR A 185 17.66 -14.66 -11.97
C TYR A 185 19.09 -14.23 -11.69
N SER A 186 19.94 -14.22 -12.72
CA SER A 186 21.28 -13.65 -12.63
C SER A 186 21.21 -12.13 -12.70
N VAL A 187 22.21 -11.42 -12.17
CA VAL A 187 22.30 -9.94 -12.23
C VAL A 187 22.10 -9.42 -13.65
N LYS A 188 22.69 -10.07 -14.65
CA LYS A 188 22.51 -9.70 -16.08
C LYS A 188 21.05 -9.87 -16.53
N LYS A 189 20.38 -10.94 -16.10
CA LYS A 189 18.98 -11.20 -16.44
C LYS A 189 18.04 -10.22 -15.74
N ILE A 190 18.31 -9.90 -14.48
CA ILE A 190 17.57 -8.88 -13.71
C ILE A 190 17.71 -7.51 -14.37
N ALA A 191 18.93 -7.12 -14.72
CA ALA A 191 19.23 -5.85 -15.38
C ALA A 191 18.43 -5.70 -16.69
N LYS A 192 18.41 -6.74 -17.52
CA LYS A 192 17.60 -6.78 -18.73
C LYS A 192 16.10 -6.70 -18.43
N PHE A 193 15.64 -7.43 -17.41
CA PHE A 193 14.23 -7.52 -17.05
C PHE A 193 13.67 -6.19 -16.48
N LEU A 194 14.48 -5.45 -15.74
CA LEU A 194 14.10 -4.17 -15.13
C LEU A 194 14.52 -2.94 -15.95
N GLU A 195 15.07 -3.13 -17.15
CA GLU A 195 15.62 -2.06 -18.00
C GLU A 195 16.64 -1.17 -17.26
N LYS A 196 17.60 -1.81 -16.58
CA LYS A 196 18.68 -1.16 -15.82
C LYS A 196 20.06 -1.69 -16.23
N SER A 197 21.10 -1.00 -15.78
CA SER A 197 22.47 -1.51 -15.93
C SER A 197 22.74 -2.64 -14.92
N PRO A 198 23.62 -3.60 -15.24
CA PRO A 198 24.06 -4.63 -14.30
C PRO A 198 24.66 -4.05 -13.01
N ASP A 199 25.32 -2.90 -13.08
CA ASP A 199 25.96 -2.28 -11.92
C ASP A 199 24.90 -1.66 -10.99
N THR A 200 23.87 -1.01 -11.52
CA THR A 200 22.74 -0.54 -10.71
C THR A 200 22.03 -1.68 -9.97
N VAL A 201 21.90 -2.85 -10.60
CA VAL A 201 21.33 -4.03 -9.93
C VAL A 201 22.24 -4.53 -8.81
N LYS A 202 23.56 -4.55 -9.02
CA LYS A 202 24.52 -4.91 -7.96
C LYS A 202 24.42 -3.94 -6.79
N ASP A 203 24.37 -2.63 -7.06
CA ASP A 203 24.27 -1.61 -6.02
C ASP A 203 23.00 -1.80 -5.18
N HIS A 204 21.87 -2.07 -5.83
CA HIS A 204 20.63 -2.39 -5.12
C HIS A 204 20.75 -3.63 -4.24
N LEU A 205 21.36 -4.72 -4.74
CA LEU A 205 21.57 -5.94 -3.96
C LEU A 205 22.58 -5.75 -2.83
N GLU A 206 23.61 -4.92 -3.01
CA GLU A 206 24.58 -4.59 -1.95
C GLU A 206 23.95 -3.76 -0.84
N VAL A 207 23.08 -2.79 -1.17
CA VAL A 207 22.33 -2.08 -0.13
C VAL A 207 21.42 -3.04 0.66
N VAL A 208 20.77 -4.00 -0.02
CA VAL A 208 19.96 -5.03 0.66
C VAL A 208 20.81 -5.88 1.59
N LYS A 209 21.96 -6.36 1.13
CA LYS A 209 22.91 -7.14 1.93
C LYS A 209 23.35 -6.40 3.19
N ASN A 210 23.75 -5.13 3.03
CA ASN A 210 24.18 -4.29 4.14
C ASN A 210 23.05 -4.07 5.15
N ASN A 211 21.83 -3.82 4.67
CA ASN A 211 20.66 -3.67 5.54
C ASN A 211 20.34 -4.96 6.31
N LEU A 212 20.53 -6.13 5.67
CA LEU A 212 20.29 -7.44 6.28
C LEU A 212 21.45 -7.94 7.16
N GLY A 213 22.58 -7.23 7.21
CA GLY A 213 23.82 -7.72 7.84
C GLY A 213 24.36 -9.01 7.19
N CYS A 214 23.97 -9.30 5.95
CA CYS A 214 24.29 -10.54 5.24
C CYS A 214 25.27 -10.23 4.10
N TYR A 215 26.42 -10.90 4.06
CA TYR A 215 27.47 -10.58 3.09
C TYR A 215 27.51 -11.57 1.92
N LYS A 216 26.98 -12.79 2.12
CA LYS A 216 26.91 -13.83 1.10
C LYS A 216 25.48 -14.02 0.60
N LYS A 217 25.35 -14.43 -0.67
CA LYS A 217 24.06 -14.80 -1.29
C LYS A 217 23.29 -15.82 -0.45
N LYS A 218 24.00 -16.84 0.04
CA LYS A 218 23.41 -17.89 0.86
C LYS A 218 22.80 -17.34 2.15
N GLU A 219 23.52 -16.47 2.86
CA GLU A 219 23.05 -15.83 4.11
C GLU A 219 21.76 -15.02 3.87
N VAL A 220 21.70 -14.24 2.79
CA VAL A 220 20.47 -13.51 2.41
C VAL A 220 19.30 -14.46 2.17
N PHE A 221 19.55 -15.60 1.53
CA PHE A 221 18.49 -16.55 1.18
C PHE A 221 18.03 -17.36 2.39
N ASP A 222 18.97 -17.73 3.25
CA ASP A 222 18.68 -18.42 4.51
C ASP A 222 17.88 -17.47 5.43
N PHE A 223 18.24 -16.18 5.53
CA PHE A 223 17.44 -15.16 6.23
C PHE A 223 16.01 -15.09 5.69
N ILE A 224 15.81 -15.07 4.36
CA ILE A 224 14.48 -15.05 3.76
C ILE A 224 13.68 -16.29 4.16
N LYS A 225 14.29 -17.48 4.19
CA LYS A 225 13.61 -18.74 4.55
C LYS A 225 13.31 -18.83 6.05
N GLU A 226 14.28 -18.49 6.90
CA GLU A 226 14.14 -18.54 8.36
C GLU A 226 13.04 -17.60 8.85
N ASN A 227 12.82 -16.49 8.13
CA ASN A 227 11.74 -15.54 8.41
C ASN A 227 10.45 -15.82 7.60
N SER A 228 10.37 -16.97 6.92
CA SER A 228 9.19 -17.40 6.14
C SER A 228 8.76 -16.39 5.06
N LEU A 229 9.72 -15.80 4.36
CA LEU A 229 9.53 -14.76 3.33
C LEU A 229 9.69 -15.32 1.89
N GLU A 230 9.73 -16.63 1.67
CA GLU A 230 9.89 -17.16 0.30
C GLU A 230 8.67 -16.89 -0.59
N HIS A 231 7.47 -17.03 -0.02
CA HIS A 231 6.20 -16.76 -0.71
C HIS A 231 6.17 -15.31 -1.23
N VAL A 232 6.60 -14.38 -0.39
CA VAL A 232 6.78 -12.97 -0.67
C VAL A 232 7.70 -12.73 -1.88
N MET A 233 8.87 -13.35 -1.91
CA MET A 233 9.82 -13.19 -3.02
C MET A 233 9.27 -13.77 -4.33
N THR A 234 8.53 -14.88 -4.23
CA THR A 234 7.92 -15.56 -5.37
C THR A 234 6.79 -14.72 -5.95
N GLU A 235 5.92 -14.16 -5.11
CA GLU A 235 4.79 -13.33 -5.53
C GLU A 235 5.25 -12.04 -6.22
N CYS A 236 6.25 -11.35 -5.67
CA CYS A 236 6.82 -10.15 -6.30
C CYS A 236 7.28 -10.41 -7.76
N VAL A 237 7.82 -11.59 -8.08
CA VAL A 237 8.24 -11.90 -9.45
C VAL A 237 7.06 -12.12 -10.39
N HIS A 238 5.95 -12.67 -9.88
CA HIS A 238 4.73 -12.83 -10.68
C HIS A 238 4.10 -11.49 -11.02
N THR A 239 4.12 -10.53 -10.09
CA THR A 239 3.55 -9.20 -10.32
C THR A 239 4.33 -8.37 -11.34
N MET A 240 5.64 -8.61 -11.48
CA MET A 240 6.46 -7.92 -12.48
C MET A 240 6.36 -8.49 -13.90
N LYS A 241 5.76 -9.68 -14.07
CA LYS A 241 5.67 -10.38 -15.38
C LYS A 241 4.35 -10.14 -16.12
N ALA A 242 3.38 -9.50 -15.47
CA ALA A 242 2.08 -9.13 -16.04
C ALA A 242 2.16 -7.74 -16.67
#